data_AF-A0A1I7BPL3-F1
#
_entry.id   AF-A0A1I7BPL3-F1
#
_cell.length_a   1.000
_cell.length_b   1.000
_cell.length_c   1.000
_cell.angle_alpha   90.00
_cell.angle_beta   90.00
_cell.angle_gamma   90.00
#
_symmetry.space_group_name_H-M   'P 1'
#
loop_
_entity.id
_entity.type
_entity.pdbx_description
1 polymer ?
#
loop_
_entity_poly.entity_id
_entity_poly.type
_entity_poly.pdbx_seq_one_letter_code
_entity_poly.pdbx_strand_id
1 'polypeptide(L)'
;MTQASSPLKRITDIRPSENALFVYLTLVTATYLIWLGLLKFTAPEHQQIEFWLGNSPLFSWLVAALGAPVTGVLMALFEVPAGILVLLGLKDRRLGILGCLMAMLIFLLNFLYLFTNPVWMDALGGFPIIGSGQNLLKYLSMFAVPAYILGHHMQAAGKDKTAGSFKKLAVYASFAGIALVMGWIGAMKFYEFEAQGIVRLMESNVLFSWTYQVWDVQGASNFIGIVEWIFLILLLCLPFNRFLGGLGVLGIAATAFGTLTFMFSVPGWDADSFFPLLNRTGVFVLKDQFLLAAAIILWKNY
;
A
#
# COMPACT_ATOMS: atom_id res chain seq x y z
N MET A 1 -6.79 -36.66 -25.69
CA MET A 1 -5.62 -36.56 -24.78
C MET A 1 -5.76 -35.28 -23.97
N THR A 2 -6.18 -35.39 -22.71
CA THR A 2 -6.21 -34.27 -21.76
C THR A 2 -4.77 -33.84 -21.48
N GLN A 3 -4.35 -32.69 -22.00
CA GLN A 3 -3.05 -32.12 -21.61
C GLN A 3 -3.09 -31.88 -20.10
N ALA A 4 -2.31 -32.65 -19.35
CA ALA A 4 -2.13 -32.42 -17.93
C ALA A 4 -1.61 -30.99 -17.75
N SER A 5 -2.38 -30.15 -17.06
CA SER A 5 -1.95 -28.79 -16.75
C SER A 5 -0.65 -28.84 -15.96
N SER A 6 0.34 -28.03 -16.36
CA SER A 6 1.62 -27.96 -15.65
C SER A 6 1.38 -27.60 -14.18
N PRO A 7 2.23 -28.07 -13.24
CA PRO A 7 2.09 -27.75 -11.82
C PRO A 7 1.99 -26.23 -11.55
N LEU A 8 2.76 -25.43 -12.31
CA LEU A 8 2.71 -23.96 -12.29
C LEU A 8 1.31 -23.43 -12.66
N LYS A 9 0.69 -23.97 -13.71
CA LYS A 9 -0.66 -23.54 -14.12
C LYS A 9 -1.71 -23.86 -13.06
N ARG A 10 -1.58 -24.99 -12.35
CA ARG A 10 -2.49 -25.33 -11.24
C ARG A 10 -2.38 -24.34 -10.09
N ILE A 11 -1.16 -23.94 -9.71
CA ILE A 11 -0.96 -22.90 -8.70
C ILE A 11 -1.65 -21.61 -9.15
N THR A 12 -1.53 -21.26 -10.44
CA THR A 12 -2.17 -20.06 -10.97
C THR A 12 -3.69 -20.07 -11.05
N ASP A 13 -4.33 -21.22 -10.82
CA ASP A 13 -5.79 -21.38 -10.86
C ASP A 13 -6.42 -21.40 -9.45
N ILE A 14 -5.62 -21.46 -8.38
CA ILE A 14 -6.12 -21.41 -7.00
C ILE A 14 -6.70 -20.03 -6.72
N ARG A 15 -7.91 -19.93 -6.17
CA ARG A 15 -8.55 -18.65 -5.84
C ARG A 15 -8.92 -18.59 -4.35
N PRO A 16 -8.68 -17.47 -3.66
CA PRO A 16 -9.05 -17.32 -2.27
C PRO A 16 -10.58 -17.23 -2.12
N SER A 17 -11.07 -17.80 -1.02
CA SER A 17 -12.47 -17.67 -0.59
C SER A 17 -12.89 -16.19 -0.53
N GLU A 18 -14.11 -15.88 -0.99
CA GLU A 18 -14.68 -14.52 -0.91
C GLU A 18 -14.72 -14.02 0.53
N ASN A 19 -15.19 -14.86 1.46
CA ASN A 19 -15.31 -14.49 2.86
C ASN A 19 -13.94 -14.34 3.51
N ALA A 20 -12.99 -15.22 3.19
CA ALA A 20 -11.63 -15.11 3.72
C ALA A 20 -10.94 -13.81 3.24
N LEU A 21 -11.10 -13.48 1.95
CA LEU A 21 -10.58 -12.22 1.43
C LEU A 21 -11.26 -11.03 2.10
N PHE A 22 -12.60 -11.03 2.20
CA PHE A 22 -13.34 -9.96 2.87
C PHE A 22 -12.85 -9.72 4.30
N VAL A 23 -12.71 -10.77 5.10
CA VAL A 23 -12.18 -10.66 6.48
C VAL A 23 -10.76 -10.12 6.49
N TYR A 24 -9.87 -10.67 5.66
CA TYR A 24 -8.49 -10.21 5.56
C TYR A 24 -8.38 -8.72 5.20
N LEU A 25 -9.07 -8.27 4.13
CA LEU A 25 -9.07 -6.88 3.70
C LEU A 25 -9.62 -5.93 4.78
N THR A 26 -10.65 -6.38 5.50
CA THR A 26 -11.25 -5.65 6.63
C THR A 26 -10.25 -5.47 7.76
N LEU A 27 -9.54 -6.53 8.15
CA LEU A 27 -8.52 -6.47 9.19
C LEU A 27 -7.36 -5.57 8.78
N VAL A 28 -6.84 -5.71 7.55
CA VAL A 28 -5.76 -4.85 7.04
C VAL A 28 -6.15 -3.37 7.09
N THR A 29 -7.35 -3.04 6.59
CA THR A 29 -7.84 -1.65 6.55
C THR A 29 -8.07 -1.09 7.96
N ALA A 30 -8.75 -1.84 8.82
CA ALA A 30 -9.06 -1.42 10.18
C ALA A 30 -7.80 -1.24 11.01
N THR A 31 -6.89 -2.23 10.99
CA THR A 31 -5.64 -2.17 11.74
C THR A 31 -4.81 -0.97 11.31
N TYR A 32 -4.67 -0.73 10.01
CA TYR A 32 -3.91 0.43 9.52
C TYR A 32 -4.51 1.75 9.98
N LEU A 33 -5.82 1.95 9.81
CA LEU A 33 -6.47 3.23 10.12
C LEU A 33 -6.52 3.51 11.63
N ILE A 34 -6.79 2.49 12.45
CA ILE A 34 -6.76 2.63 13.90
C ILE A 34 -5.34 2.94 14.36
N TRP A 35 -4.36 2.18 13.88
CA TRP A 35 -2.99 2.33 14.32
C TRP A 35 -2.40 3.68 13.88
N LEU A 36 -2.49 4.02 12.58
CA LEU A 36 -2.00 5.31 12.10
C LEU A 36 -2.73 6.48 12.76
N GLY A 37 -4.04 6.38 12.95
CA GLY A 37 -4.83 7.40 13.63
C GLY A 37 -4.36 7.63 15.07
N LEU A 38 -4.00 6.57 15.80
CA LEU A 38 -3.42 6.69 17.14
C LEU A 38 -1.99 7.26 17.10
N LEU A 39 -1.22 7.04 16.04
CA LEU A 39 0.11 7.64 15.90
C LEU A 39 0.04 9.15 15.68
N LYS A 40 -1.11 9.71 15.26
CA LYS A 40 -1.29 11.17 15.07
C LYS A 40 -1.11 12.00 16.34
N PHE A 41 -1.07 11.38 17.53
CA PHE A 41 -0.78 12.04 18.79
C PHE A 41 0.73 12.16 19.08
N THR A 42 1.59 11.64 18.20
CA THR A 42 3.04 11.55 18.43
C THR A 42 3.81 12.67 17.72
N ALA A 43 4.94 13.07 18.29
CA ALA A 43 5.79 14.11 17.70
C ALA A 43 6.29 13.79 16.27
N PRO A 44 6.70 12.56 15.93
CA PRO A 44 7.07 12.22 14.55
C PRO A 44 5.93 12.42 13.55
N GLU A 45 4.70 12.07 13.91
CA GLU A 45 3.54 12.30 13.04
C GLU A 45 3.17 13.77 12.95
N HIS A 46 3.34 14.57 14.02
CA HIS A 46 3.14 16.02 13.93
C HIS A 46 4.08 16.65 12.88
N GLN A 47 5.34 16.21 12.81
CA GLN A 47 6.27 16.68 11.77
C GLN A 47 5.82 16.27 10.36
N GLN A 48 5.27 15.05 10.20
CA GLN A 48 4.68 14.63 8.92
C GLN A 48 3.46 15.47 8.55
N ILE A 49 2.62 15.83 9.52
CA ILE A 49 1.46 16.70 9.31
C ILE A 49 1.91 18.10 8.89
N GLU A 50 2.90 18.69 9.56
CA GLU A 50 3.46 19.98 9.16
C GLU A 50 4.00 19.94 7.72
N PHE A 51 4.73 18.88 7.39
CA PHE A 51 5.29 18.72 6.05
C PHE A 51 4.19 18.53 4.99
N TRP A 52 3.30 17.55 5.15
CA TRP A 52 2.34 17.18 4.09
C TRP A 52 1.08 18.05 4.05
N LEU A 53 0.50 18.39 5.21
CA LEU A 53 -0.68 19.25 5.25
C LEU A 53 -0.28 20.72 5.19
N GLY A 54 0.83 21.12 5.82
CA GLY A 54 1.30 22.51 5.80
C GLY A 54 1.70 22.99 4.41
N ASN A 55 2.23 22.11 3.55
CA ASN A 55 2.54 22.43 2.15
C ASN A 55 1.38 22.14 1.17
N SER A 56 0.25 21.61 1.65
CA SER A 56 -0.91 21.30 0.79
C SER A 56 -1.79 22.54 0.59
N PRO A 57 -2.10 22.96 -0.65
CA PRO A 57 -3.04 24.06 -0.93
C PRO A 57 -4.45 23.81 -0.35
N LEU A 58 -4.81 22.54 -0.09
CA LEU A 58 -6.13 22.17 0.42
C LEU A 58 -6.24 22.34 1.96
N PHE A 59 -5.13 22.15 2.68
CA PHE A 59 -5.15 22.00 4.14
C PHE A 59 -4.11 22.84 4.89
N SER A 60 -3.27 23.61 4.20
CA SER A 60 -2.24 24.44 4.83
C SER A 60 -2.81 25.42 5.85
N TRP A 61 -3.99 25.97 5.55
CA TRP A 61 -4.73 26.85 6.46
C TRP A 61 -5.10 26.17 7.79
N LEU A 62 -5.35 24.85 7.78
CA LEU A 62 -5.74 24.10 8.98
C LEU A 62 -4.56 24.01 9.94
N VAL A 63 -3.38 23.66 9.41
CA VAL A 63 -2.13 23.61 10.19
C VAL A 63 -1.71 25.01 10.64
N ALA A 64 -1.85 26.03 9.79
CA ALA A 64 -1.53 27.41 10.15
C ALA A 64 -2.44 27.96 11.26
N ALA A 65 -3.72 27.60 11.27
CA ALA A 65 -4.69 28.09 12.24
C ALA A 65 -4.66 27.32 13.58
N LEU A 66 -4.47 26.00 13.53
CA LEU A 66 -4.63 25.12 14.70
C LEU A 66 -3.32 24.55 15.24
N GLY A 67 -2.25 24.60 14.43
CA GLY A 67 -1.00 23.90 14.71
C GLY A 67 -1.08 22.40 14.41
N ALA A 68 0.08 21.77 14.30
CA ALA A 68 0.20 20.34 13.98
C ALA A 68 -0.43 19.42 15.03
N PRO A 69 -0.27 19.66 16.35
CA PRO A 69 -0.86 18.76 17.36
C PRO A 69 -2.38 18.70 17.29
N VAL A 70 -3.05 19.85 17.20
CA VAL A 70 -4.52 19.90 17.12
C VAL A 70 -5.02 19.33 15.79
N THR A 71 -4.30 19.61 14.69
CA THR A 71 -4.60 18.99 13.39
C THR A 71 -4.48 17.47 13.45
N GLY A 72 -3.46 16.95 14.14
CA GLY A 72 -3.30 15.51 14.40
C GLY A 72 -4.47 14.90 15.16
N VAL A 73 -4.96 15.57 16.21
CA VAL A 73 -6.17 15.13 16.93
C VAL A 73 -7.37 15.06 15.99
N LEU A 74 -7.59 16.08 15.14
CA LEU A 74 -8.69 16.07 14.18
C LEU A 74 -8.56 14.91 13.19
N MET A 75 -7.36 14.66 12.66
CA MET A 75 -7.12 13.51 11.78
C MET A 75 -7.40 12.18 12.49
N ALA A 76 -6.95 12.01 13.74
CA ALA A 76 -7.22 10.82 14.53
C ALA A 76 -8.72 10.57 14.74
N LEU A 77 -9.50 11.65 14.95
CA LEU A 77 -10.96 11.60 15.08
C LEU A 77 -11.69 11.19 13.80
N PHE A 78 -11.02 11.22 12.64
CA PHE A 78 -11.55 10.64 11.40
C PHE A 78 -10.99 9.24 11.13
N GLU A 79 -9.68 9.05 11.27
CA GLU A 79 -8.99 7.79 10.94
C GLU A 79 -9.37 6.66 11.90
N VAL A 80 -9.34 6.89 13.22
CA VAL A 80 -9.65 5.85 14.20
C VAL A 80 -11.10 5.40 14.09
N PRO A 81 -12.11 6.30 14.05
CA PRO A 81 -13.49 5.86 13.84
C PRO A 81 -13.73 5.18 12.49
N ALA A 82 -13.09 5.63 11.41
CA ALA A 82 -13.18 4.94 10.11
C ALA A 82 -12.70 3.48 10.24
N GLY A 83 -11.55 3.25 10.86
CA GLY A 83 -11.01 1.91 11.09
C GLY A 83 -11.90 1.05 11.99
N ILE A 84 -12.42 1.62 13.09
CA ILE A 84 -13.38 0.92 13.98
C ILE A 84 -14.65 0.54 13.22
N LEU A 85 -15.22 1.45 12.43
CA LEU A 85 -16.44 1.20 11.65
C LEU A 85 -16.22 0.12 10.59
N VAL A 86 -15.06 0.12 9.91
CA VAL A 86 -14.67 -0.96 9.00
C VAL A 86 -14.62 -2.31 9.75
N LEU A 87 -14.02 -2.35 10.94
CA LEU A 87 -13.94 -3.58 11.75
C LEU A 87 -15.31 -4.07 12.23
N LEU A 88 -16.15 -3.16 12.73
CA LEU A 88 -17.53 -3.46 13.13
C LEU A 88 -18.38 -3.90 11.92
N GLY A 89 -17.96 -3.53 10.71
CA GLY A 89 -18.47 -4.02 9.42
C GLY A 89 -18.55 -5.54 9.31
N LEU A 90 -17.67 -6.27 10.00
CA LEU A 90 -17.72 -7.75 10.04
C LEU A 90 -19.03 -8.28 10.62
N LYS A 91 -19.68 -7.51 11.50
CA LYS A 91 -20.95 -7.87 12.17
C LYS A 91 -22.13 -7.05 11.65
N ASP A 92 -21.94 -5.76 11.40
CA ASP A 92 -22.98 -4.85 10.90
C ASP A 92 -22.57 -4.19 9.58
N ARG A 93 -23.23 -4.59 8.50
CA ARG A 93 -22.99 -4.04 7.16
C ARG A 93 -23.16 -2.52 7.07
N ARG A 94 -24.04 -1.88 7.84
CA ARG A 94 -24.28 -0.43 7.75
C ARG A 94 -23.06 0.34 8.25
N LEU A 95 -22.48 -0.11 9.36
CA LEU A 95 -21.24 0.43 9.91
C LEU A 95 -20.07 0.19 8.95
N GLY A 96 -19.99 -1.03 8.39
CA GLY A 96 -18.98 -1.37 7.39
C GLY A 96 -19.03 -0.48 6.14
N ILE A 97 -20.22 -0.19 5.63
CA ILE A 97 -20.42 0.74 4.49
C ILE A 97 -19.89 2.12 4.82
N LEU A 98 -20.28 2.69 5.97
CA LEU A 98 -19.84 4.01 6.39
C LEU A 98 -18.31 4.06 6.58
N GLY A 99 -17.76 3.06 7.28
CA GLY A 99 -16.33 2.93 7.49
C GLY A 99 -15.55 2.83 6.18
N CYS A 100 -16.02 2.04 5.21
CA CYS A 100 -15.37 1.92 3.90
C CYS A 100 -15.40 3.22 3.12
N LEU A 101 -16.51 3.96 3.13
CA LEU A 101 -16.60 5.27 2.47
C LEU A 101 -15.63 6.29 3.09
N MET A 102 -15.54 6.31 4.43
CA MET A 102 -14.56 7.15 5.14
C MET A 102 -13.12 6.75 4.80
N ALA A 103 -12.80 5.44 4.83
CA ALA A 103 -11.47 4.92 4.49
C ALA A 103 -11.07 5.26 3.06
N MET A 104 -11.98 5.09 2.10
CA MET A 104 -11.78 5.49 0.71
C MET A 104 -11.50 6.98 0.58
N LEU A 105 -12.25 7.83 1.28
CA LEU A 105 -12.02 9.28 1.27
C LEU A 105 -10.64 9.63 1.85
N ILE A 106 -10.26 9.04 2.99
CA ILE A 106 -8.96 9.25 3.63
C ILE A 106 -7.82 8.88 2.67
N PHE A 107 -7.87 7.70 2.05
CA PHE A 107 -6.83 7.27 1.12
C PHE A 107 -6.79 8.11 -0.14
N LEU A 108 -7.94 8.53 -0.66
CA LEU A 108 -8.00 9.43 -1.81
C LEU A 108 -7.38 10.80 -1.49
N LEU A 109 -7.73 11.41 -0.36
CA LEU A 109 -7.16 12.70 0.05
C LEU A 109 -5.65 12.63 0.23
N ASN A 110 -5.14 11.54 0.82
CA ASN A 110 -3.71 11.33 0.95
C ASN A 110 -3.02 11.08 -0.41
N PHE A 111 -3.68 10.38 -1.34
CA PHE A 111 -3.15 10.20 -2.70
C PHE A 111 -3.02 11.54 -3.43
N LEU A 112 -3.95 12.48 -3.22
CA LEU A 112 -3.90 13.81 -3.83
C LEU A 112 -2.65 14.60 -3.42
N TYR A 113 -2.02 14.30 -2.28
CA TYR A 113 -0.76 14.94 -1.89
C TYR A 113 0.36 14.70 -2.91
N LEU A 114 0.27 13.65 -3.72
CA LEU A 114 1.22 13.40 -4.81
C LEU A 114 1.24 14.55 -5.82
N PHE A 115 0.11 15.21 -6.02
CA PHE A 115 -0.06 16.27 -7.03
C PHE A 115 -0.01 17.67 -6.43
N THR A 116 -0.16 17.79 -5.11
CA THR A 116 -0.24 19.10 -4.45
C THR A 116 1.01 19.48 -3.67
N ASN A 117 1.89 18.53 -3.37
CA ASN A 117 3.12 18.76 -2.59
C ASN A 117 4.37 18.67 -3.47
N PRO A 118 5.50 19.27 -3.05
CA PRO A 118 6.78 19.16 -3.74
C PRO A 118 7.40 17.77 -3.54
N VAL A 119 6.89 16.79 -4.28
CA VAL A 119 7.34 15.39 -4.20
C VAL A 119 8.51 15.08 -5.14
N TRP A 120 8.73 15.94 -6.13
CA TRP A 120 9.75 15.79 -7.17
C TRP A 120 11.10 16.29 -6.70
N MET A 121 12.18 15.61 -7.12
CA MET A 121 13.54 15.99 -6.75
C MET A 121 14.13 16.96 -7.79
N ASP A 122 14.02 18.27 -7.52
CA ASP A 122 14.55 19.32 -8.41
C ASP A 122 16.05 19.16 -8.68
N ALA A 123 16.82 18.71 -7.68
CA ALA A 123 18.25 18.44 -7.79
C ALA A 123 18.61 17.38 -8.85
N LEU A 124 17.67 16.51 -9.23
CA LEU A 124 17.86 15.47 -10.24
C LEU A 124 17.10 15.76 -11.54
N GLY A 125 16.52 16.95 -11.70
CA GLY A 125 15.76 17.36 -12.89
C GLY A 125 14.24 17.37 -12.71
N GLY A 126 13.74 17.18 -11.49
CA GLY A 126 12.31 17.24 -11.19
C GLY A 126 11.55 16.01 -11.69
N PHE A 127 10.31 16.21 -12.15
CA PHE A 127 9.47 15.12 -12.65
C PHE A 127 10.17 14.33 -13.78
N PRO A 128 10.20 12.98 -13.74
CA PRO A 128 9.44 12.09 -12.86
C PRO A 128 10.21 11.59 -11.61
N ILE A 129 11.35 12.15 -11.25
CA ILE A 129 12.16 11.62 -10.13
C ILE A 129 11.53 12.01 -8.80
N ILE A 130 11.16 11.01 -8.01
CA ILE A 130 10.36 11.17 -6.78
C ILE A 130 11.15 10.76 -5.53
N GLY A 131 11.17 11.66 -4.54
CA GLY A 131 11.85 11.45 -3.26
C GLY A 131 10.88 10.98 -2.17
N SER A 132 10.59 11.85 -1.20
CA SER A 132 9.74 11.56 -0.05
C SER A 132 8.29 11.16 -0.41
N GLY A 133 7.83 11.51 -1.62
CA GLY A 133 6.49 11.21 -2.12
C GLY A 133 6.23 9.75 -2.53
N GLN A 134 7.25 8.88 -2.55
CA GLN A 134 7.07 7.47 -2.95
C GLN A 134 6.00 6.73 -2.15
N ASN A 135 5.84 7.05 -0.86
CA ASN A 135 4.79 6.45 -0.03
C ASN A 135 3.37 6.88 -0.42
N LEU A 136 3.22 8.00 -1.13
CA LEU A 136 1.92 8.49 -1.57
C LEU A 136 1.36 7.64 -2.71
N LEU A 137 2.25 7.08 -3.55
CA LEU A 137 1.92 6.18 -4.66
C LEU A 137 1.08 4.97 -4.19
N LYS A 138 1.38 4.47 -2.98
CA LYS A 138 0.70 3.31 -2.38
C LYS A 138 -0.77 3.58 -2.06
N TYR A 139 -1.18 4.83 -1.86
CA TYR A 139 -2.55 5.17 -1.47
C TYR A 139 -3.60 4.78 -2.52
N LEU A 140 -3.24 4.63 -3.79
CA LEU A 140 -4.16 4.13 -4.82
C LEU A 140 -4.52 2.65 -4.60
N SER A 141 -3.52 1.82 -4.26
CA SER A 141 -3.76 0.43 -3.84
C SER A 141 -4.51 0.37 -2.51
N MET A 142 -4.20 1.28 -1.59
CA MET A 142 -4.89 1.37 -0.30
C MET A 142 -6.37 1.75 -0.46
N PHE A 143 -6.70 2.64 -1.40
CA PHE A 143 -8.08 2.99 -1.77
C PHE A 143 -8.85 1.80 -2.35
N ALA A 144 -8.18 0.97 -3.14
CA ALA A 144 -8.79 -0.19 -3.78
C ALA A 144 -9.34 -1.20 -2.76
N VAL A 145 -8.67 -1.37 -1.62
CA VAL A 145 -9.03 -2.33 -0.58
C VAL A 145 -10.42 -2.06 0.04
N PRO A 146 -10.70 -0.90 0.67
CA PRO A 146 -12.03 -0.59 1.18
C PRO A 146 -13.08 -0.45 0.08
N ALA A 147 -12.71 -0.10 -1.16
CA ALA A 147 -13.64 -0.17 -2.29
C ALA A 147 -14.12 -1.60 -2.56
N TYR A 148 -13.24 -2.61 -2.42
CA TYR A 148 -13.61 -4.02 -2.56
C TYR A 148 -14.55 -4.47 -1.43
N ILE A 149 -14.21 -4.10 -0.18
CA ILE A 149 -15.02 -4.39 1.02
C ILE A 149 -16.41 -3.75 0.89
N LEU A 150 -16.48 -2.50 0.42
CA LEU A 150 -17.74 -1.81 0.14
C LEU A 150 -18.59 -2.56 -0.90
N GLY A 151 -17.96 -3.06 -1.96
CA GLY A 151 -18.62 -3.91 -2.95
C GLY A 151 -19.24 -5.16 -2.31
N HIS A 152 -18.54 -5.80 -1.37
CA HIS A 152 -19.05 -6.94 -0.62
C HIS A 152 -20.27 -6.57 0.25
N HIS A 153 -20.22 -5.45 0.98
CA HIS A 153 -21.37 -4.99 1.77
C HIS A 153 -22.58 -4.60 0.92
N MET A 154 -22.35 -3.99 -0.24
CA MET A 154 -23.44 -3.64 -1.19
C MET A 154 -24.09 -4.89 -1.77
N GLN A 155 -23.31 -5.94 -2.03
CA GLN A 155 -23.84 -7.23 -2.49
C GLN A 155 -24.72 -7.86 -1.40
N ALA A 156 -24.23 -7.88 -0.15
CA ALA A 156 -25.01 -8.36 1.00
C ALA A 156 -26.25 -7.49 1.30
N ALA A 157 -26.34 -6.28 0.75
CA ALA A 157 -27.50 -5.39 0.82
C ALA A 157 -28.49 -5.57 -0.34
N GLY A 158 -28.25 -6.53 -1.25
CA GLY A 158 -29.08 -6.76 -2.45
C GLY A 158 -28.88 -5.71 -3.55
N LYS A 159 -27.81 -4.93 -3.50
CA LYS A 159 -27.48 -3.88 -4.49
C LYS A 159 -26.44 -4.37 -5.49
N ASP A 160 -26.75 -5.45 -6.21
CA ASP A 160 -25.77 -6.17 -7.05
C ASP A 160 -25.10 -5.31 -8.12
N LYS A 161 -25.84 -4.40 -8.78
CA LYS A 161 -25.25 -3.48 -9.77
C LYS A 161 -24.20 -2.57 -9.14
N THR A 162 -24.53 -1.96 -8.00
CA THR A 162 -23.61 -1.09 -7.25
C THR A 162 -22.42 -1.87 -6.72
N ALA A 163 -22.65 -3.08 -6.19
CA ALA A 163 -21.60 -3.98 -5.74
C ALA A 163 -20.60 -4.32 -6.86
N GLY A 164 -21.12 -4.67 -8.05
CA GLY A 164 -20.31 -4.94 -9.22
C GLY A 164 -19.47 -3.74 -9.65
N SER A 165 -20.02 -2.53 -9.61
CA SER A 165 -19.26 -1.30 -9.91
C SER A 165 -18.10 -1.08 -8.94
N PHE A 166 -18.34 -1.22 -7.63
CA PHE A 166 -17.28 -1.06 -6.62
C PHE A 166 -16.21 -2.15 -6.71
N LYS A 167 -16.59 -3.41 -6.96
CA LYS A 167 -15.62 -4.50 -7.18
C LYS A 167 -14.77 -4.25 -8.43
N LYS A 168 -15.37 -3.78 -9.54
CA LYS A 168 -14.62 -3.38 -10.74
C LYS A 168 -13.67 -2.20 -10.47
N LEU A 169 -14.15 -1.18 -9.77
CA LEU A 169 -13.33 -0.04 -9.36
C LEU A 169 -12.13 -0.51 -8.53
N ALA A 170 -12.34 -1.37 -7.55
CA ALA A 170 -11.28 -1.94 -6.72
C ALA A 170 -10.26 -2.74 -7.54
N VAL A 171 -10.71 -3.54 -8.52
CA VAL A 171 -9.81 -4.29 -9.40
C VAL A 171 -8.96 -3.34 -10.25
N TYR A 172 -9.56 -2.34 -10.88
CA TYR A 172 -8.81 -1.36 -11.69
C TYR A 172 -7.87 -0.50 -10.84
N ALA A 173 -8.31 -0.05 -9.66
CA ALA A 173 -7.48 0.70 -8.73
C ALA A 173 -6.32 -0.15 -8.18
N SER A 174 -6.54 -1.45 -7.93
CA SER A 174 -5.47 -2.39 -7.53
C SER A 174 -4.44 -2.53 -8.64
N PHE A 175 -4.89 -2.74 -9.89
CA PHE A 175 -4.01 -2.85 -11.05
C PHE A 175 -3.20 -1.56 -11.26
N ALA A 176 -3.87 -0.41 -11.29
CA ALA A 176 -3.22 0.88 -11.48
C ALA A 176 -2.28 1.23 -10.34
N GLY A 177 -2.68 1.02 -9.08
CA GLY A 177 -1.87 1.29 -7.89
C GLY A 177 -0.62 0.42 -7.83
N ILE A 178 -0.75 -0.88 -8.13
CA ILE A 178 0.40 -1.79 -8.23
C ILE A 178 1.31 -1.37 -9.39
N ALA A 179 0.76 -1.12 -10.58
CA ALA A 179 1.55 -0.74 -11.74
C ALA A 179 2.33 0.57 -11.50
N LEU A 180 1.68 1.53 -10.84
CA LEU A 180 2.26 2.81 -10.46
C LEU A 180 3.36 2.63 -9.41
N VAL A 181 3.16 1.80 -8.38
CA VAL A 181 4.21 1.51 -7.39
C VAL A 181 5.40 0.78 -8.02
N MET A 182 5.16 -0.35 -8.69
CA MET A 182 6.24 -1.16 -9.27
C MET A 182 7.00 -0.41 -10.37
N GLY A 183 6.29 0.38 -11.19
CA GLY A 183 6.90 1.15 -12.27
C GLY A 183 7.72 2.31 -11.72
N TRP A 184 7.14 3.09 -10.81
CA TRP A 184 7.76 4.34 -10.36
C TRP A 184 8.81 4.12 -9.27
N ILE A 185 8.48 3.37 -8.21
CA ILE A 185 9.46 3.03 -7.15
C ILE A 185 10.55 2.13 -7.73
N GLY A 186 10.19 1.16 -8.58
CA GLY A 186 11.18 0.33 -9.26
C GLY A 186 12.12 1.11 -10.17
N ALA A 187 11.64 2.19 -10.81
CA ALA A 187 12.52 3.09 -11.55
C ALA A 187 13.48 3.87 -10.64
N MET A 188 13.04 4.23 -9.42
CA MET A 188 13.91 4.94 -8.46
C MET A 188 15.08 4.07 -8.00
N LYS A 189 14.98 2.73 -8.06
CA LYS A 189 16.05 1.80 -7.68
C LYS A 189 17.35 1.98 -8.46
N PHE A 190 17.30 2.62 -9.63
CA PHE A 190 18.48 2.92 -10.44
C PHE A 190 19.21 4.21 -10.03
N TYR A 191 18.75 4.89 -8.98
CA TYR A 191 19.36 6.10 -8.46
C TYR A 191 20.05 5.86 -7.11
N GLU A 192 21.12 6.61 -6.87
CA GLU A 192 21.96 6.46 -5.68
C GLU A 192 21.21 6.72 -4.38
N PHE A 193 20.35 7.74 -4.34
CA PHE A 193 19.61 8.09 -3.11
C PHE A 193 18.68 6.95 -2.65
N GLU A 194 18.11 6.21 -3.60
CA GLU A 194 17.22 5.09 -3.32
C GLU A 194 18.03 3.86 -2.90
N ALA A 195 19.17 3.61 -3.56
CA ALA A 195 20.08 2.54 -3.19
C ALA A 195 20.59 2.71 -1.75
N GLN A 196 21.00 3.92 -1.37
CA GLN A 196 21.39 4.28 -0.02
C GLN A 196 20.22 4.11 0.98
N GLY A 197 19.01 4.48 0.58
CA GLY A 197 17.81 4.43 1.42
C GLY A 197 17.40 3.03 1.87
N ILE A 198 17.76 1.98 1.14
CA ILE A 198 17.37 0.59 1.43
C ILE A 198 18.46 -0.26 2.07
N VAL A 199 19.70 0.25 2.20
CA VAL A 199 20.85 -0.49 2.76
C VAL A 199 20.51 -1.14 4.09
N ARG A 200 20.07 -0.34 5.07
CA ARG A 200 19.73 -0.82 6.42
C ARG A 200 18.66 -1.91 6.40
N LEU A 201 17.67 -1.81 5.51
CA LEU A 201 16.58 -2.78 5.41
C LEU A 201 17.08 -4.11 4.86
N MET A 202 17.91 -4.05 3.82
CA MET A 202 18.41 -5.24 3.12
C MET A 202 19.52 -5.95 3.92
N GLU A 203 20.46 -5.23 4.50
CA GLU A 203 21.59 -5.80 5.26
C GLU A 203 21.13 -6.59 6.49
N SER A 204 20.07 -6.13 7.15
CA SER A 204 19.52 -6.76 8.34
C SER A 204 18.66 -7.98 8.04
N ASN A 205 18.24 -8.18 6.78
CA ASN A 205 17.25 -9.18 6.42
C ASN A 205 17.85 -10.40 5.71
N VAL A 206 17.51 -11.61 6.15
CA VAL A 206 18.06 -12.86 5.60
C VAL A 206 17.69 -13.06 4.12
N LEU A 207 16.54 -12.57 3.66
CA LEU A 207 16.10 -12.71 2.27
C LEU A 207 16.88 -11.81 1.30
N PHE A 208 17.47 -10.72 1.79
CA PHE A 208 18.09 -9.68 0.96
C PHE A 208 19.59 -9.50 1.21
N SER A 209 20.10 -9.76 2.41
CA SER A 209 21.50 -9.52 2.78
C SER A 209 22.53 -10.19 1.87
N TRP A 210 22.19 -11.33 1.26
CA TRP A 210 23.06 -12.02 0.29
C TRP A 210 23.37 -11.17 -0.96
N THR A 211 22.51 -10.22 -1.34
CA THR A 211 22.74 -9.40 -2.54
C THR A 211 24.02 -8.59 -2.43
N TYR A 212 24.39 -8.16 -1.23
CA TYR A 212 25.64 -7.41 -0.96
C TYR A 212 26.90 -8.29 -0.94
N GLN A 213 26.76 -9.62 -1.00
CA GLN A 213 27.89 -10.53 -1.21
C GLN A 213 28.23 -10.66 -2.71
N VAL A 214 27.28 -10.32 -3.58
CA VAL A 214 27.40 -10.45 -5.04
C VAL A 214 27.62 -9.10 -5.71
N TRP A 215 26.95 -8.05 -5.23
CA TRP A 215 26.97 -6.71 -5.80
C TRP A 215 27.30 -5.65 -4.74
N ASP A 216 27.68 -4.46 -5.21
CA ASP A 216 27.76 -3.26 -4.38
C ASP A 216 26.35 -2.70 -4.07
N VAL A 217 26.29 -1.61 -3.31
CA VAL A 217 25.02 -0.99 -2.88
C VAL A 217 24.11 -0.66 -4.08
N GLN A 218 24.68 -0.05 -5.12
CA GLN A 218 23.91 0.30 -6.32
C GLN A 218 23.51 -0.94 -7.13
N GLY A 219 24.41 -1.91 -7.31
CA GLY A 219 24.12 -3.14 -8.05
C GLY A 219 23.02 -3.98 -7.40
N ALA A 220 23.00 -4.07 -6.07
CA ALA A 220 21.92 -4.72 -5.32
C ALA A 220 20.58 -4.00 -5.51
N SER A 221 20.57 -2.66 -5.45
CA SER A 221 19.37 -1.86 -5.73
C SER A 221 18.88 -2.06 -7.17
N ASN A 222 19.78 -2.02 -8.16
CA ASN A 222 19.46 -2.27 -9.57
C ASN A 222 18.83 -3.66 -9.77
N PHE A 223 19.36 -4.69 -9.11
CA PHE A 223 18.79 -6.04 -9.16
C PHE A 223 17.34 -6.06 -8.69
N ILE A 224 17.03 -5.41 -7.56
CA ILE A 224 15.65 -5.29 -7.08
C ILE A 224 14.78 -4.54 -8.10
N GLY A 225 15.25 -3.41 -8.64
CA GLY A 225 14.51 -2.66 -9.66
C GLY A 225 14.19 -3.48 -10.91
N ILE A 226 15.14 -4.29 -11.38
CA ILE A 226 14.94 -5.21 -12.51
C ILE A 226 13.86 -6.26 -12.18
N VAL A 227 13.92 -6.87 -10.99
CA VAL A 227 12.92 -7.86 -10.55
C VAL A 227 11.53 -7.24 -10.49
N GLU A 228 11.40 -6.03 -9.93
CA GLU A 228 10.12 -5.32 -9.86
C GLU A 228 9.56 -5.00 -11.25
N TRP A 229 10.41 -4.55 -12.18
CA TRP A 229 10.02 -4.28 -13.57
C TRP A 229 9.65 -5.54 -14.36
N ILE A 230 10.33 -6.66 -14.13
CA ILE A 230 9.95 -7.95 -14.74
C ILE A 230 8.53 -8.33 -14.31
N PHE A 231 8.23 -8.27 -13.01
CA PHE A 231 6.89 -8.61 -12.52
C PHE A 231 5.83 -7.60 -12.94
N LEU A 232 6.18 -6.32 -13.06
CA LEU A 232 5.31 -5.31 -13.67
C LEU A 232 4.97 -5.66 -15.12
N ILE A 233 5.97 -5.95 -15.96
CA ILE A 233 5.74 -6.31 -17.37
C ILE A 233 4.85 -7.54 -17.47
N LEU A 234 5.10 -8.55 -16.64
CA LEU A 234 4.25 -9.73 -16.55
C LEU A 234 2.82 -9.38 -16.15
N LEU A 235 2.62 -8.52 -15.14
CA LEU A 235 1.29 -8.02 -14.76
C LEU A 235 0.60 -7.27 -15.91
N LEU A 236 1.32 -6.44 -16.67
CA LEU A 236 0.76 -5.73 -17.81
C LEU A 236 0.30 -6.68 -18.93
N CYS A 237 0.81 -7.91 -18.97
CA CYS A 237 0.29 -8.95 -19.86
C CYS A 237 -1.05 -9.55 -19.41
N LEU A 238 -1.54 -9.27 -18.19
CA LEU A 238 -2.76 -9.87 -17.62
C LEU A 238 -4.01 -9.75 -18.51
N PRO A 239 -4.29 -8.62 -19.19
CA PRO A 239 -5.44 -8.52 -20.11
C PRO A 239 -5.33 -9.43 -21.35
N PHE A 240 -4.10 -9.76 -21.77
CA PHE A 240 -3.82 -10.51 -23.00
C PHE A 240 -3.54 -11.99 -22.74
N ASN A 241 -2.89 -12.30 -21.61
CA ASN A 241 -2.48 -13.64 -21.24
C ASN A 241 -2.57 -13.79 -19.70
N ARG A 242 -3.60 -14.50 -19.25
CA ARG A 242 -3.87 -14.72 -17.83
C ARG A 242 -2.76 -15.49 -17.12
N PHE A 243 -2.05 -16.39 -17.81
CA PHE A 243 -0.97 -17.14 -17.20
C PHE A 243 0.23 -16.22 -16.90
N LEU A 244 0.68 -15.43 -17.88
CA LEU A 244 1.77 -14.47 -17.69
C LEU A 244 1.39 -13.39 -16.67
N GLY A 245 0.18 -12.84 -16.77
CA GLY A 245 -0.36 -11.91 -15.79
C GLY A 245 -0.42 -12.49 -14.39
N GLY A 246 -0.85 -13.75 -14.26
CA GLY A 246 -0.87 -14.46 -12.99
C GLY A 246 0.53 -14.60 -12.38
N LEU A 247 1.56 -14.90 -13.17
CA LEU A 247 2.95 -14.90 -12.70
C LEU A 247 3.39 -13.53 -12.22
N GLY A 248 2.98 -12.45 -12.91
CA GLY A 248 3.21 -11.07 -12.46
C GLY A 248 2.57 -10.79 -11.11
N VAL A 249 1.29 -11.14 -10.94
CA VAL A 249 0.56 -10.97 -9.66
C VAL A 249 1.24 -11.75 -8.52
N LEU A 250 1.66 -13.00 -8.76
CA LEU A 250 2.38 -13.79 -7.76
C LEU A 250 3.75 -13.20 -7.42
N GLY A 251 4.50 -12.73 -8.42
CA GLY A 251 5.79 -12.08 -8.22
C GLY A 251 5.66 -10.80 -7.39
N ILE A 252 4.65 -9.97 -7.67
CA ILE A 252 4.35 -8.75 -6.91
C ILE A 252 3.92 -9.08 -5.48
N ALA A 253 3.10 -10.13 -5.30
CA ALA A 253 2.76 -10.61 -3.96
C ALA A 253 4.02 -11.07 -3.20
N ALA A 254 4.96 -11.73 -3.88
CA ALA A 254 6.23 -12.16 -3.30
C ALA A 254 7.15 -10.99 -2.94
N THR A 255 7.25 -9.94 -3.76
CA THR A 255 8.03 -8.75 -3.43
C THR A 255 7.43 -8.00 -2.24
N ALA A 256 6.10 -7.80 -2.23
CA ALA A 256 5.40 -7.20 -1.09
C ALA A 256 5.60 -8.03 0.19
N PHE A 257 5.51 -9.36 0.11
CA PHE A 257 5.81 -10.26 1.22
C PHE A 257 7.27 -10.13 1.69
N GLY A 258 8.23 -10.05 0.76
CA GLY A 258 9.63 -9.78 1.07
C GLY A 258 9.79 -8.51 1.90
N THR A 259 9.15 -7.41 1.49
CA THR A 259 9.19 -6.15 2.25
C THR A 259 8.52 -6.26 3.62
N LEU A 260 7.42 -7.01 3.73
CA LEU A 260 6.77 -7.27 5.02
C LEU A 260 7.69 -8.01 6.00
N THR A 261 8.63 -8.82 5.51
CA THR A 261 9.60 -9.48 6.39
C THR A 261 10.56 -8.52 7.09
N PHE A 262 10.71 -7.28 6.61
CA PHE A 262 11.54 -6.26 7.29
C PHE A 262 11.04 -5.93 8.69
N MET A 263 9.76 -6.15 9.01
CA MET A 263 9.25 -6.01 10.38
C MET A 263 9.92 -6.95 11.38
N PHE A 264 10.47 -8.07 10.92
CA PHE A 264 11.14 -9.05 11.79
C PHE A 264 12.66 -8.85 11.86
N SER A 265 13.24 -8.09 10.93
CA SER A 265 14.69 -7.83 10.88
C SER A 265 15.09 -6.43 11.34
N VAL A 266 14.18 -5.45 11.24
CA VAL A 266 14.41 -4.06 11.62
C VAL A 266 13.41 -3.68 12.71
N PRO A 267 13.84 -3.06 13.83
CA PRO A 267 12.92 -2.51 14.80
C PRO A 267 11.95 -1.52 14.14
N GLY A 268 10.68 -1.90 14.07
CA GLY A 268 9.59 -1.06 13.56
C GLY A 268 9.17 0.06 14.52
N TRP A 269 9.83 0.15 15.67
CA TRP A 269 9.68 1.16 16.72
C TRP A 269 11.06 1.65 17.14
N ASP A 270 11.13 2.85 17.70
CA ASP A 270 12.40 3.41 18.19
C ASP A 270 12.81 2.72 19.50
N ALA A 271 14.11 2.67 19.80
CA ALA A 271 14.63 1.98 20.99
C ALA A 271 14.11 2.58 22.31
N ASP A 272 13.83 3.89 22.32
CA ASP A 272 13.26 4.62 23.45
C ASP A 272 11.72 4.58 23.47
N SER A 273 11.10 3.97 22.46
CA SER A 273 9.66 3.77 22.34
C SER A 273 9.30 2.29 22.51
N PHE A 274 8.06 2.01 22.91
CA PHE A 274 7.55 0.65 23.04
C PHE A 274 6.47 0.38 22.00
N PHE A 275 6.34 -0.87 21.57
CA PHE A 275 5.19 -1.31 20.78
C PHE A 275 3.88 -0.92 21.51
N PRO A 276 2.92 -0.22 20.87
CA PRO A 276 2.71 -0.11 19.43
C PRO A 276 3.18 1.23 18.80
N LEU A 277 4.09 2.01 19.39
CA LEU A 277 4.56 3.26 18.77
C LEU A 277 5.52 2.96 17.60
N LEU A 278 5.00 2.99 16.37
CA LEU A 278 5.79 2.72 15.17
C LEU A 278 6.61 3.93 14.73
N ASN A 279 7.83 3.67 14.28
CA ASN A 279 8.64 4.65 13.58
C ASN A 279 8.31 4.67 12.08
N ARG A 280 9.00 5.53 11.32
CA ARG A 280 8.80 5.70 9.87
C ARG A 280 8.90 4.38 9.09
N THR A 281 9.79 3.47 9.51
CA THR A 281 9.98 2.15 8.87
C THR A 281 8.78 1.25 9.14
N GLY A 282 8.29 1.21 10.39
CA GLY A 282 7.11 0.44 10.75
C GLY A 282 5.88 0.87 9.94
N VAL A 283 5.63 2.18 9.82
CA VAL A 283 4.52 2.71 9.01
C VAL A 283 4.70 2.40 7.52
N PHE A 284 5.93 2.47 7.00
CA PHE A 284 6.24 2.09 5.62
C PHE A 284 5.86 0.64 5.33
N VAL A 285 6.26 -0.30 6.21
CA VAL A 285 5.97 -1.73 6.00
C VAL A 285 4.48 -2.03 6.13
N LEU A 286 3.77 -1.37 7.06
CA LEU A 286 2.31 -1.50 7.15
C LEU A 286 1.58 -1.09 5.87
N LYS A 287 2.09 -0.11 5.12
CA LYS A 287 1.51 0.28 3.83
C LYS A 287 1.69 -0.81 2.77
N ASP A 288 2.77 -1.58 2.82
CA ASP A 288 3.03 -2.65 1.85
C ASP A 288 2.08 -3.85 2.00
N GLN A 289 1.45 -3.98 3.16
CA GLN A 289 0.34 -4.91 3.34
C GLN A 289 -0.80 -4.64 2.36
N PHE A 290 -1.02 -3.38 1.97
CA PHE A 290 -2.05 -3.03 0.99
C PHE A 290 -1.65 -3.35 -0.46
N LEU A 291 -0.35 -3.36 -0.78
CA LEU A 291 0.12 -3.87 -2.08
C LEU A 291 -0.13 -5.36 -2.18
N LEU A 292 0.17 -6.13 -1.12
CA LEU A 292 -0.17 -7.54 -1.04
C LEU A 292 -1.68 -7.75 -1.14
N ALA A 293 -2.48 -6.95 -0.42
CA ALA A 293 -3.93 -7.01 -0.48
C ALA A 293 -4.49 -6.72 -1.89
N ALA A 294 -3.97 -5.70 -2.56
CA ALA A 294 -4.31 -5.38 -3.94
C ALA A 294 -3.93 -6.53 -4.90
N ALA A 295 -2.78 -7.16 -4.70
CA ALA A 295 -2.35 -8.31 -5.51
C ALA A 295 -3.30 -9.49 -5.32
N ILE A 296 -3.75 -9.77 -4.09
CA ILE A 296 -4.73 -10.82 -3.81
C ILE A 296 -6.12 -10.48 -4.40
N ILE A 297 -6.51 -9.20 -4.42
CA ILE A 297 -7.72 -8.74 -5.13
C ILE A 297 -7.60 -9.06 -6.62
N LEU A 298 -6.49 -8.71 -7.27
CA LEU A 298 -6.28 -9.04 -8.68
C LEU A 298 -6.29 -10.55 -8.92
N TRP A 299 -5.58 -11.29 -8.08
CA TRP A 299 -5.51 -12.74 -8.14
C TRP A 299 -6.87 -13.41 -8.09
N LYS A 300 -7.79 -12.88 -7.27
CA LYS A 300 -9.14 -13.43 -7.15
C LYS A 300 -10.02 -13.16 -8.36
N ASN A 301 -9.85 -12.02 -9.01
CA ASN A 301 -10.79 -11.51 -10.02
C ASN A 301 -10.32 -11.74 -11.47
N TYR A 302 -9.13 -12.29 -11.67
CA TYR A 302 -8.59 -12.70 -12.98
C TYR A 302 -8.24 -14.19 -13.01
#